data_AF-A0A7C6WSA0-F1
#
_entry.id   AF-A0A7C6WSA0-F1
#
_cell.length_a   1.000
_cell.length_b   1.000
_cell.length_c   1.000
_cell.angle_alpha   90.00
_cell.angle_beta   90.00
_cell.angle_gamma   90.00
#
_symmetry.space_group_name_H-M   'P 1'
#
loop_
_entity.id
_entity.type
_entity.pdbx_description
1 polymer ?
#
loop_
_entity_poly.entity_id
_entity_poly.type
_entity_poly.pdbx_seq_one_letter_code
_entity_poly.pdbx_strand_id
1 'polypeptide(L)'
;MKTVNATQARQDIYNLIDETILNSTPIQITGKRGNAILISESDWKAIQETLYLTSIKGMEESIVEGLNTPIEECEELDWKDI
;
A
#
# COMPACT_ATOMS: atom_id res chain seq x y z
N MET A 1 7.15 -7.38 9.87
CA MET A 1 6.71 -8.39 8.88
C MET A 1 6.66 -9.75 9.55
N LYS A 2 5.47 -10.32 9.71
CA LYS A 2 5.26 -11.67 10.24
C LYS A 2 5.66 -12.71 9.18
N THR A 3 6.18 -13.86 9.60
CA THR A 3 6.52 -14.97 8.70
C THR A 3 5.81 -16.24 9.15
N VAL A 4 5.13 -16.91 8.22
CA VAL A 4 4.43 -18.18 8.45
C VAL A 4 4.85 -19.19 7.38
N ASN A 5 4.74 -20.48 7.66
CA ASN A 5 4.89 -21.50 6.61
C ASN A 5 3.57 -21.74 5.87
N ALA A 6 3.63 -22.31 4.67
CA ALA A 6 2.46 -22.56 3.82
C ALA A 6 1.38 -23.43 4.49
N THR A 7 1.78 -24.36 5.37
CA THR A 7 0.82 -25.22 6.10
C THR A 7 0.04 -24.41 7.13
N GLN A 8 0.72 -23.56 7.91
CA GLN A 8 0.11 -22.64 8.85
C GLN A 8 -0.79 -21.63 8.13
N ALA A 9 -0.29 -21.05 7.03
CA ALA A 9 -1.04 -20.07 6.25
C ALA A 9 -2.34 -20.65 5.71
N ARG A 10 -2.32 -21.90 5.23
CA ARG A 10 -3.52 -22.60 4.77
C ARG A 10 -4.54 -22.82 5.89
N GLN A 11 -4.09 -23.11 7.12
CA GLN A 11 -4.97 -23.36 8.25
C GLN A 11 -5.62 -22.06 8.79
N ASP A 12 -4.97 -20.93 8.59
CA ASP A 12 -5.30 -19.66 9.24
C ASP A 12 -5.55 -18.52 8.23
N ILE A 13 -5.87 -18.85 6.97
CA ILE A 13 -5.82 -17.90 5.85
C ILE A 13 -6.76 -16.70 6.05
N TYR A 14 -7.94 -16.90 6.63
CA TYR A 14 -8.91 -15.83 6.86
C TYR A 14 -8.40 -14.80 7.87
N ASN A 15 -7.85 -15.26 9.00
CA ASN A 15 -7.26 -14.36 10.00
C ASN A 15 -6.04 -13.63 9.46
N LEU A 16 -5.22 -14.30 8.63
CA LEU A 16 -4.06 -13.65 8.00
C LEU A 16 -4.48 -12.57 7.01
N ILE A 17 -5.58 -12.76 6.26
CA ILE A 17 -6.16 -11.73 5.39
C ILE A 17 -6.61 -10.54 6.24
N ASP A 18 -7.39 -10.78 7.29
CA ASP A 18 -7.88 -9.71 8.18
C ASP A 18 -6.71 -8.96 8.85
N GLU A 19 -5.66 -9.67 9.27
CA GLU A 19 -4.45 -9.08 9.84
C GLU A 19 -3.75 -8.14 8.84
N THR A 20 -3.66 -8.52 7.56
CA THR A 20 -3.08 -7.63 6.53
C THR A 20 -3.92 -6.40 6.26
N ILE A 21 -5.25 -6.51 6.32
CA ILE A 21 -6.16 -5.38 6.12
C ILE A 21 -6.11 -4.42 7.31
N LEU A 22 -6.17 -4.94 8.54
CA LEU A 22 -6.23 -4.13 9.75
C LEU A 22 -4.92 -3.42 10.07
N ASN A 23 -3.79 -4.08 9.82
CA ASN A 23 -2.50 -3.56 10.22
C ASN A 23 -1.72 -2.91 9.08
N SER A 24 -2.20 -3.01 7.82
CA SER A 24 -1.45 -2.60 6.62
C SER A 24 0.00 -3.09 6.61
N THR A 25 0.23 -4.33 7.05
CA THR A 25 1.57 -4.93 7.10
C THR A 25 1.62 -6.24 6.30
N PRO A 26 2.66 -6.43 5.48
CA PRO A 26 2.83 -7.66 4.72
C PRO A 26 3.13 -8.85 5.63
N ILE A 27 2.69 -10.03 5.20
CA ILE A 27 3.00 -11.32 5.81
C ILE A 27 3.75 -12.18 4.80
N GLN A 28 4.92 -12.69 5.19
CA GLN A 28 5.69 -13.61 4.37
C GLN A 28 5.20 -15.05 4.59
N ILE A 29 4.88 -15.74 3.50
CA ILE A 29 4.51 -17.16 3.48
C ILE A 29 5.69 -17.95 2.90
N THR A 30 6.27 -18.84 3.69
CA THR A 30 7.40 -19.68 3.30
C THR A 30 6.93 -21.05 2.82
N GLY A 31 7.50 -21.52 1.71
CA GLY A 31 7.19 -22.82 1.11
C GLY A 31 8.45 -23.55 0.66
N LYS A 32 8.33 -24.87 0.43
CA LYS A 32 9.47 -25.70 0.01
C LYS A 32 10.11 -25.28 -1.32
N ARG A 33 9.33 -24.65 -2.21
CA ARG A 33 9.74 -24.22 -3.56
C ARG A 33 10.02 -22.73 -3.68
N GLY A 34 9.79 -21.96 -2.62
CA GLY A 34 9.87 -20.50 -2.65
C GLY A 34 8.93 -19.86 -1.64
N ASN A 35 9.03 -18.53 -1.56
CA ASN A 35 8.27 -17.71 -0.64
C ASN A 35 7.30 -16.81 -1.42
N ALA A 36 6.21 -16.41 -0.78
CA ALA A 36 5.25 -15.44 -1.28
C ALA A 36 4.98 -14.38 -0.20
N ILE A 37 4.47 -13.22 -0.60
CA ILE A 37 4.02 -12.18 0.32
C ILE A 37 2.50 -12.06 0.18
N LEU A 38 1.79 -12.10 1.31
CA LEU A 38 0.40 -11.71 1.42
C LEU A 38 0.34 -10.24 1.81
N ILE A 39 -0.42 -9.46 1.05
CA ILE A 39 -0.73 -8.04 1.28
C ILE A 39 -2.22 -7.84 1.07
N SER A 40 -2.78 -6.79 1.69
CA SER A 40 -4.16 -6.39 1.42
C SER A 40 -4.30 -5.86 -0.01
N GLU A 41 -5.53 -5.90 -0.55
CA GLU A 41 -5.81 -5.37 -1.89
C GLU A 41 -5.62 -3.85 -1.96
N SER A 42 -5.97 -3.13 -0.90
CA SER A 42 -5.76 -1.68 -0.78
C SER A 42 -4.28 -1.32 -0.78
N ASP A 43 -3.45 -2.04 -0.03
CA ASP A 43 -2.01 -1.79 0.00
C ASP A 43 -1.37 -2.13 -1.35
N TRP A 44 -1.82 -3.21 -2.01
CA TRP A 44 -1.35 -3.53 -3.36
C TRP A 44 -1.67 -2.41 -4.35
N LYS A 45 -2.91 -1.88 -4.35
CA LYS A 45 -3.29 -0.74 -5.19
C LYS A 45 -2.44 0.50 -4.88
N ALA A 46 -2.22 0.82 -3.60
CA ALA A 46 -1.41 1.95 -3.19
C ALA A 46 0.05 1.81 -3.66
N ILE A 47 0.63 0.60 -3.59
CA ILE A 47 1.96 0.31 -4.13
C ILE A 47 1.98 0.52 -5.64
N GLN A 48 0.99 0.01 -6.38
CA GLN A 48 0.92 0.20 -7.83
C GLN A 48 0.79 1.68 -8.22
N GLU A 49 -0.04 2.44 -7.50
CA GLU A 49 -0.20 3.87 -7.73
C GLU A 49 1.08 4.64 -7.44
N THR A 50 1.74 4.32 -6.32
CA THR A 50 3.03 4.94 -5.97
C THR A 50 4.09 4.65 -7.04
N LEU A 51 4.17 3.41 -7.53
CA LEU A 51 5.06 3.05 -8.63
C LEU A 51 4.70 3.77 -9.93
N TYR A 52 3.42 3.98 -10.20
CA TYR A 52 2.97 4.75 -11.36
C TYR A 52 3.37 6.23 -11.25
N LEU A 53 3.05 6.89 -10.13
CA LEU A 53 3.37 8.30 -9.91
C LEU A 53 4.88 8.55 -9.96
N THR A 54 5.67 7.71 -9.28
CA THR A 54 7.16 7.81 -9.30
C THR A 54 7.77 7.54 -10.69
N SER A 55 7.06 6.84 -11.58
CA SER A 55 7.52 6.66 -12.96
C SER A 55 7.37 7.92 -13.83
N ILE A 56 6.52 8.87 -13.41
CA ILE A 56 6.30 10.14 -14.09
C ILE A 56 7.39 11.12 -13.63
N LYS A 57 8.27 11.52 -14.55
CA LYS A 57 9.36 12.46 -14.25
C LYS A 57 8.82 13.76 -13.62
N GLY A 58 9.34 14.13 -12.45
CA GLY A 58 8.96 15.36 -11.75
C GLY A 58 7.71 15.23 -10.88
N MET A 59 7.00 14.10 -10.92
CA MET A 59 5.74 13.92 -10.18
C MET A 59 5.96 13.72 -8.69
N GLU A 60 6.96 12.93 -8.30
CA GLU A 60 7.31 12.74 -6.89
C GLU A 60 7.69 14.08 -6.25
N GLU A 61 8.53 14.87 -6.94
CA GLU A 61 8.95 16.19 -6.47
C GLU A 61 7.77 17.15 -6.35
N SER A 62 6.88 17.18 -7.35
CA SER A 62 5.66 17.99 -7.33
C SER A 62 4.74 17.64 -6.16
N ILE A 63 4.55 16.35 -5.87
CA ILE A 63 3.73 15.88 -4.73
C ILE A 63 4.36 16.29 -3.40
N VAL A 64 5.68 16.15 -3.25
CA VAL A 64 6.40 16.55 -2.04
C VAL A 64 6.38 18.07 -1.85
N GLU A 65 6.52 18.84 -2.92
CA GLU A 65 6.38 20.30 -2.89
C GLU A 65 4.98 20.68 -2.38
N GLY A 66 3.93 20.13 -3.00
CA GLY A 66 2.54 20.38 -2.59
C GLY A 66 2.23 19.98 -1.15
N LEU A 67 2.84 18.89 -0.63
CA LEU A 67 2.69 18.47 0.77
C LEU A 67 3.34 19.46 1.75
N ASN A 68 4.38 20.17 1.33
CA ASN A 68 5.09 21.16 2.15
C ASN A 68 4.53 22.58 1.98
N THR A 69 3.65 22.82 1.01
CA THR A 69 2.98 24.10 0.80
C THR A 69 2.07 24.42 1.99
N PRO A 70 2.19 25.62 2.62
CA PRO A 70 1.29 26.06 3.67
C PRO A 70 -0.17 26.08 3.19
N ILE A 71 -1.11 25.79 4.10
CA ILE A 71 -2.55 25.75 3.76
C ILE A 71 -3.02 27.11 3.25
N GLU A 72 -2.44 28.21 3.73
CA GLU A 72 -2.77 29.57 3.33
C GLU A 72 -2.40 29.87 1.86
N GLU A 73 -1.52 29.07 1.26
CA GLU A 73 -1.09 29.18 -0.14
C GLU A 73 -1.84 28.17 -1.05
N CYS A 74 -2.67 27.29 -0.48
CA CYS A 74 -3.49 26.36 -1.22
C CYS A 74 -4.76 27.03 -1.78
N GLU A 75 -5.14 26.68 -3.00
CA GLU A 75 -6.42 27.09 -3.57
C GLU A 75 -7.57 26.30 -2.92
N GLU A 76 -8.63 26.98 -2.48
CA GLU A 76 -9.87 26.30 -2.07
C GLU A 76 -10.56 25.71 -3.31
N LEU A 77 -10.76 24.39 -3.30
CA LEU A 77 -11.54 23.70 -4.32
C LEU A 77 -13.04 23.82 -4.01
N ASP A 78 -13.81 24.44 -4.92
CA ASP A 78 -15.28 24.33 -4.89
C ASP A 78 -15.69 22.99 -5.52
N TRP A 79 -16.06 22.03 -4.67
CA TRP A 79 -16.48 20.68 -5.02
C TRP A 79 -17.75 20.62 -5.88
N LYS A 80 -18.36 21.75 -6.22
CA LYS A 80 -19.49 21.83 -7.16
C LYS A 80 -19.06 21.76 -8.63
N ASP A 81 -17.78 21.95 -8.94
CA ASP A 81 -17.24 21.96 -10.30
C ASP A 81 -16.48 20.66 -10.68
N ILE A 82 -16.55 19.62 -9.84
CA ILE A 82 -16.05 18.25 -10.08
C ILE A 82 -17.22 17.27 -9.96
#